data_AF-A0A178HLZ9-F1
#
_entry.id   AF-A0A178HLZ9-F1
#
_cell.length_a   1.000
_cell.length_b   1.000
_cell.length_c   1.000
_cell.angle_alpha   90.00
_cell.angle_beta   90.00
_cell.angle_gamma   90.00
#
_symmetry.space_group_name_H-M   'P 1'
#
loop_
_entity.id
_entity.type
_entity.pdbx_description
1 polymer ?
#
loop_
_entity_poly.entity_id
_entity_poly.type
_entity_poly.pdbx_seq_one_letter_code
_entity_poly.pdbx_strand_id
1 'polypeptide(L)'
;MSTSAPQTPTKLIVLAAFVRDEEGELRPAFEPQECQSEIQAKHRAMLMASGGAYAGVLSWWREADLINGEFGEPVEIYRWGEVPEME
;
A
#
# COMPACT_ATOMS: atom_id res chain seq x y z
N MET A 1 14.14 35.01 -12.80
CA MET A 1 13.68 34.33 -11.57
C MET A 1 12.60 33.35 -11.98
N SER A 2 12.92 32.07 -12.09
CA SER A 2 11.93 31.05 -12.46
C SER A 2 11.37 30.47 -11.17
N THR A 3 10.16 30.89 -10.82
CA THR A 3 9.38 30.34 -9.72
C THR A 3 8.95 28.92 -10.12
N SER A 4 9.59 27.90 -9.53
CA SER A 4 9.12 26.51 -9.66
C SER A 4 7.78 26.40 -8.94
N ALA A 5 6.75 25.93 -9.64
CA ALA A 5 5.48 25.55 -9.01
C ALA A 5 5.76 24.49 -7.92
N PRO A 6 5.00 24.46 -6.81
CA PRO A 6 5.18 23.42 -5.81
C PRO A 6 5.00 22.06 -6.49
N GLN A 7 6.08 21.27 -6.56
CA GLN A 7 6.01 19.91 -7.03
C GLN A 7 5.22 19.14 -5.98
N THR A 8 4.04 18.63 -6.32
CA THR A 8 3.33 17.69 -5.44
C THR A 8 4.29 16.55 -5.16
N PRO A 9 4.54 16.19 -3.88
CA PRO A 9 5.42 15.08 -3.56
C PRO A 9 4.99 13.82 -4.30
N THR A 10 5.94 13.11 -4.90
CA THR A 10 5.64 11.83 -5.54
C THR A 10 5.27 10.84 -4.44
N LYS A 11 4.14 10.17 -4.59
CA LYS A 11 3.68 9.15 -3.65
C LYS A 11 3.91 7.78 -4.24
N LEU A 12 4.58 6.90 -3.49
CA LEU A 12 4.51 5.46 -3.73
C LEU A 12 3.25 4.95 -3.03
N ILE A 13 2.28 4.47 -3.77
CA ILE A 13 1.00 3.99 -3.24
C ILE A 13 0.92 2.49 -3.49
N VAL A 14 0.79 1.68 -2.44
CA VAL A 14 0.92 0.23 -2.51
C VAL A 14 -0.34 -0.45 -2.00
N LEU A 15 -0.71 -1.56 -2.65
CA LEU A 15 -1.70 -2.52 -2.22
C LEU A 15 -1.03 -3.88 -2.02
N ALA A 16 -1.23 -4.48 -0.85
CA ALA A 16 -0.83 -5.83 -0.51
C ALA A 16 -2.02 -6.63 0.02
N ALA A 17 -2.02 -7.93 -0.25
CA ALA A 17 -2.98 -8.86 0.33
C ALA A 17 -2.23 -10.09 0.85
N PHE A 18 -2.79 -10.73 1.85
CA PHE A 18 -2.17 -11.82 2.59
C PHE A 18 -3.13 -13.01 2.67
N VAL A 19 -2.57 -14.21 2.62
CA VAL A 19 -3.27 -15.48 2.81
C VAL A 19 -2.55 -16.26 3.90
N ARG A 20 -3.22 -17.27 4.46
CA ARG A 20 -2.55 -18.29 5.26
C ARG A 20 -2.15 -19.44 4.34
N ASP A 21 -0.91 -19.90 4.46
CA ASP A 21 -0.48 -21.11 3.79
C ASP A 21 -0.98 -22.38 4.53
N GLU A 22 -0.54 -23.55 4.06
CA GLU A 22 -0.97 -24.85 4.61
C GLU A 22 -0.55 -25.05 6.08
N GLU A 23 0.50 -24.36 6.52
CA GLU A 23 0.97 -24.38 7.92
C GLU A 23 0.26 -23.32 8.77
N GLY A 24 -0.61 -22.53 8.15
CA GLY A 24 -1.31 -21.43 8.78
C GLY A 24 -0.48 -20.15 8.89
N GLU A 25 0.71 -20.09 8.29
CA GLU A 25 1.55 -18.90 8.35
C GLU A 25 1.04 -17.82 7.40
N LEU A 26 1.12 -16.55 7.84
CA LEU A 26 0.72 -15.42 7.03
C LEU A 26 1.75 -15.17 5.92
N ARG A 27 1.31 -15.25 4.66
CA ARG A 27 2.15 -15.04 3.47
C ARG A 27 1.53 -13.98 2.56
N PRO A 28 2.35 -13.18 1.84
CA PRO A 28 1.84 -12.36 0.74
C PRO A 28 1.11 -13.25 -0.28
N ALA A 29 -0.10 -12.84 -0.66
CA ALA A 29 -0.89 -13.54 -1.66
C ALA A 29 -0.34 -13.32 -3.08
N PHE A 30 0.35 -12.19 -3.27
CA PHE A 30 1.02 -11.77 -4.50
C PHE A 30 2.07 -10.68 -4.19
N GLU A 31 2.91 -10.37 -5.18
CA GLU A 31 3.84 -9.23 -5.12
C GLU A 31 3.08 -7.90 -4.93
N PRO A 32 3.43 -7.07 -3.92
CA PRO A 32 2.75 -5.80 -3.68
C PRO A 32 2.62 -4.94 -4.94
N GLN A 33 1.44 -4.36 -5.13
CA GLN A 33 1.08 -3.69 -6.37
C GLN A 33 1.01 -2.19 -6.17
N GLU A 34 1.71 -1.44 -7.02
CA GLU A 34 1.59 0.00 -7.07
C GLU A 34 0.20 0.42 -7.61
N CYS A 35 -0.37 1.47 -7.03
CA CYS A 35 -1.63 2.06 -7.42
C CYS A 35 -1.43 3.50 -7.88
N GLN A 36 -2.29 3.96 -8.80
CA GLN A 36 -2.19 5.31 -9.36
C GLN A 36 -2.76 6.39 -8.44
N SER A 37 -3.54 6.00 -7.43
CA SER A 37 -4.15 6.92 -6.46
C SER A 37 -4.57 6.21 -5.18
N GLU A 38 -4.71 6.96 -4.09
CA GLU A 38 -5.19 6.45 -2.81
C GLU A 38 -6.64 5.95 -2.89
N ILE A 39 -7.49 6.63 -3.68
CA ILE A 39 -8.88 6.22 -3.90
C ILE A 39 -8.92 4.85 -4.59
N GLN A 40 -8.12 4.65 -5.63
CA GLN A 40 -8.03 3.37 -6.33
C GLN A 40 -7.52 2.28 -5.37
N ALA A 41 -6.45 2.56 -4.62
CA ALA A 41 -5.88 1.61 -3.67
C ALA A 41 -6.91 1.17 -2.62
N LYS A 42 -7.62 2.14 -2.01
CA LYS A 42 -8.67 1.89 -1.02
C LYS A 42 -9.82 1.06 -1.60
N HIS A 43 -10.33 1.41 -2.78
CA HIS A 43 -11.44 0.67 -3.39
C HIS A 43 -11.07 -0.78 -3.71
N ARG A 44 -9.85 -1.00 -4.25
CA ARG A 44 -9.36 -2.35 -4.53
C ARG A 44 -9.17 -3.14 -3.24
N ALA A 45 -8.60 -2.53 -2.20
CA ALA A 45 -8.42 -3.16 -0.90
C ALA A 45 -9.75 -3.60 -0.27
N MET A 46 -10.76 -2.71 -0.28
CA MET A 46 -12.10 -3.03 0.23
C MET A 46 -12.75 -4.18 -0.55
N LEU A 47 -12.61 -4.21 -1.88
CA LEU A 47 -13.16 -5.28 -2.70
C LEU A 47 -12.51 -6.62 -2.34
N MET A 48 -11.19 -6.67 -2.19
CA MET A 48 -10.46 -7.87 -1.78
C MET A 48 -10.86 -8.33 -0.38
N ALA A 49 -10.95 -7.41 0.59
CA ALA A 49 -11.39 -7.70 1.95
C ALA A 49 -12.80 -8.31 1.99
N SER A 50 -13.70 -7.84 1.12
CA SER A 50 -15.07 -8.37 1.03
C SER A 50 -15.19 -9.72 0.33
N GLY A 51 -14.16 -10.15 -0.42
CA GLY A 51 -14.21 -11.34 -1.28
C GLY A 51 -14.00 -12.67 -0.55
N GLY A 52 -13.55 -12.67 0.71
CA GLY A 52 -13.35 -13.87 1.53
C GLY A 52 -12.14 -14.73 1.17
N ALA A 53 -11.35 -14.34 0.16
CA ALA A 53 -10.19 -15.09 -0.31
C ALA A 53 -8.89 -14.77 0.46
N TYR A 54 -8.86 -13.71 1.26
CA TYR A 54 -7.66 -13.19 1.90
C TYR A 54 -7.79 -13.21 3.43
N ALA A 55 -6.68 -13.49 4.12
CA ALA A 55 -6.56 -13.38 5.57
C ALA A 55 -6.39 -11.93 6.02
N GLY A 56 -5.78 -11.09 5.17
CA GLY A 56 -5.72 -9.64 5.39
C GLY A 56 -5.35 -8.88 4.13
N VAL A 57 -5.62 -7.57 4.16
CA VAL A 57 -5.38 -6.64 3.06
C VAL A 57 -4.91 -5.31 3.64
N LEU A 58 -3.87 -4.74 3.04
CA LEU A 58 -3.30 -3.47 3.44
C LEU A 58 -3.06 -2.60 2.22
N SER A 59 -3.46 -1.34 2.29
CA SER A 59 -3.00 -0.31 1.36
C SER A 59 -2.44 0.87 2.13
N TRP A 60 -1.37 1.43 1.61
CA TRP A 60 -0.62 2.51 2.23
C TRP A 60 0.03 3.36 1.15
N TRP A 61 0.47 4.57 1.52
CA TRP A 61 1.36 5.35 0.69
C TRP A 61 2.52 5.89 1.50
N ARG A 62 3.63 6.23 0.84
CA ARG A 62 4.70 7.02 1.46
C ARG A 62 5.23 8.05 0.46
N GLU A 63 5.79 9.12 1.00
CA GLU A 63 6.49 10.10 0.19
C GLU A 63 7.73 9.46 -0.45
N ALA A 64 7.97 9.75 -1.72
CA ALA A 64 9.14 9.33 -2.46
C ALA A 64 9.89 10.57 -2.95
N ASP A 65 10.97 10.92 -2.26
CA ASP A 65 11.91 11.94 -2.72
C ASP A 65 12.86 11.28 -3.72
N LEU A 66 12.50 11.36 -5.00
CA LEU A 66 13.30 10.81 -6.09
C LEU A 66 14.61 11.56 -6.34
N ILE A 67 14.75 12.78 -5.81
CA ILE A 67 15.96 13.59 -5.97
C ILE A 67 17.03 13.10 -4.99
N ASN A 68 16.64 12.87 -3.74
CA ASN A 68 17.55 12.43 -2.68
C ASN A 68 17.57 10.90 -2.48
N GLY A 69 16.64 10.17 -3.11
CA GLY A 69 16.50 8.72 -2.95
C GLY A 69 15.91 8.32 -1.60
N GLU A 70 15.14 9.21 -0.98
CA GLU A 70 14.59 9.01 0.36
C GLU A 70 13.10 8.66 0.29
N PHE A 71 12.65 7.86 1.26
CA PHE A 71 11.25 7.56 1.45
C PHE A 71 10.81 8.05 2.82
N GLY A 72 9.65 8.70 2.86
CA GLY A 72 9.02 9.08 4.12
C GLY A 72 8.39 7.88 4.83
N GLU A 73 7.88 8.14 6.03
CA GLU A 73 7.09 7.19 6.81
C GLU A 73 5.85 6.73 6.03
N PRO A 74 5.49 5.44 6.11
CA PRO A 74 4.26 4.96 5.51
C PRO A 74 3.02 5.50 6.22
N VAL A 75 2.03 5.86 5.43
CA VAL A 75 0.70 6.29 5.87
C VAL A 75 -0.31 5.27 5.40
N GLU A 76 -1.01 4.65 6.35
CA GLU A 76 -2.05 3.68 6.06
C GLU A 76 -3.25 4.35 5.37
N ILE A 77 -3.73 3.74 4.29
CA ILE A 77 -4.95 4.12 3.58
C ILE A 77 -6.12 3.24 4.02
N TYR A 78 -5.87 1.94 4.16
CA TYR A 78 -6.84 0.94 4.58
C TYR A 78 -6.14 -0.33 5.08
N ARG A 79 -6.58 -0.84 6.23
CA ARG A 79 -6.20 -2.15 6.78
C ARG A 79 -7.45 -2.98 7.07
N TRP A 80 -7.36 -4.27 6.77
CA TRP A 80 -8.37 -5.26 7.16
C TRP A 80 -7.74 -6.62 7.40
N GLY A 81 -8.26 -7.35 8.38
CA GLY A 81 -7.79 -8.69 8.72
C GLY A 81 -6.38 -8.69 9.31
N GLU A 82 -5.67 -9.78 9.09
CA GLU A 82 -4.32 -9.99 9.60
C GLU A 82 -3.30 -9.54 8.57
N VAL A 83 -2.52 -8.53 8.94
CA VAL A 83 -1.45 -7.98 8.12
C VAL A 83 -0.20 -7.81 8.99
N PRO A 84 1.02 -7.96 8.42
CA PRO A 84 2.24 -7.63 9.14
C PRO A 84 2.25 -6.16 9.57
N GLU A 85 3.00 -5.87 10.64
CA GLU A 85 3.25 -4.49 11.02
C GLU A 85 4.14 -3.81 9.97
N MET A 86 3.89 -2.53 9.75
CA MET A 86 4.67 -1.72 8.82
C MET A 86 5.89 -1.16 9.56
N GLU A 87 7.08 -1.37 8.99
CA GLU A 87 8.34 -0.75 9.40
C GLU A 87 8.72 0.40 8.45
#